data_AF-A0A951V7X5-F1
#
_entry.id   AF-A0A951V7X5-F1
#
_cell.length_a   1.000
_cell.length_b   1.000
_cell.length_c   1.000
_cell.angle_alpha   90.00
_cell.angle_beta   90.00
_cell.angle_gamma   90.00
#
_symmetry.space_group_name_H-M   'P 1'
#
loop_
_entity.id
_entity.type
_entity.pdbx_description
1 polymer ?
#
loop_
_entity_poly.entity_id
_entity_poly.type
_entity_poly.pdbx_seq_one_letter_code
_entity_poly.pdbx_strand_id
1 'polypeptide(L)' 'MKKKKTLKKSIKKQKEEDNSGLFIPAGLFVGMGLGFALENLVAWLFMGLGAGFLAMAVYKARDIKKKGSSKK' A
#
# COMPACT_ATOMS: atom_id res chain seq x y z
N MET A 1 44.32 -6.31 5.44
CA MET A 1 43.24 -6.74 4.52
C MET A 1 41.87 -6.66 5.22
N LYS A 2 41.24 -5.47 5.28
CA LYS A 2 39.97 -5.21 6.02
C LYS A 2 38.84 -4.64 5.12
N LYS A 3 38.71 -5.14 3.88
CA LYS A 3 37.78 -4.59 2.86
C LYS A 3 36.39 -5.28 2.80
N LYS A 4 36.04 -6.19 3.71
CA LYS A 4 34.79 -6.98 3.64
C LYS A 4 33.57 -6.39 4.38
N LYS A 5 33.69 -5.26 5.09
CA LYS A 5 32.58 -4.69 5.90
C LYS A 5 31.61 -3.76 5.15
N THR A 6 31.80 -3.53 3.85
CA THR A 6 31.03 -2.53 3.08
C THR A 6 29.90 -3.09 2.21
N LEU A 7 29.64 -4.40 2.20
CA LEU A 7 28.70 -5.03 1.25
C LEU A 7 27.36 -5.53 1.85
N LYS A 8 27.05 -5.22 3.12
CA LYS A 8 25.77 -5.62 3.77
C LYS A 8 24.84 -4.42 4.05
N LYS A 9 24.79 -3.43 3.16
CA LYS A 9 23.94 -2.23 3.32
C LYS A 9 22.95 -2.02 2.16
N SER A 10 22.38 -3.09 1.61
CA SER A 10 21.42 -3.00 0.49
C SER A 10 20.19 -3.91 0.61
N ILE A 11 20.00 -4.61 1.74
CA ILE A 11 18.79 -5.42 1.98
C ILE A 11 18.22 -5.13 3.38
N LYS A 12 18.18 -3.85 3.76
CA LYS A 12 17.22 -3.39 4.77
C LYS A 12 16.13 -2.64 4.01
N LYS A 13 15.32 -3.42 3.29
CA LYS A 13 14.02 -2.97 2.78
C LYS A 13 13.25 -2.55 4.03
N GLN A 14 13.19 -1.24 4.23
CA GLN A 14 12.50 -0.61 5.32
C GLN A 14 11.06 -1.10 5.29
N LYS A 15 10.78 -2.08 6.14
CA LYS A 15 9.45 -2.43 6.61
C LYS A 15 9.13 -1.35 7.65
N GLU A 16 8.98 -0.10 7.19
CA GLU A 16 8.22 0.86 7.99
C GLU A 16 6.80 0.29 8.02
N GLU A 17 6.30 0.11 9.24
CA GLU A 17 4.98 -0.43 9.57
C GLU A 17 3.87 0.55 9.18
N ASP A 18 3.96 1.09 7.97
CA ASP A 18 2.92 1.91 7.40
C ASP A 18 1.88 0.93 6.85
N ASN A 19 0.86 0.65 7.66
CA ASN A 19 -0.35 -0.07 7.26
C ASN A 19 -0.98 0.45 5.95
N SER A 20 -0.55 1.62 5.44
CA SER A 20 -0.85 2.09 4.10
C SER A 20 -0.47 1.11 2.99
N GLY A 21 0.58 0.30 3.16
CA GLY A 21 1.01 -0.67 2.15
C GLY A 21 0.03 -1.84 1.92
N LEU A 22 -0.96 -2.00 2.82
CA LEU A 22 -1.90 -3.12 2.77
C LEU A 22 -3.21 -2.80 2.01
N PHE A 23 -3.51 -1.52 1.75
CA PHE A 23 -4.77 -1.12 1.10
C PHE A 23 -4.87 -1.59 -0.36
N ILE A 24 -3.77 -1.58 -1.09
CA ILE A 24 -3.74 -2.03 -2.50
C ILE A 24 -3.91 -3.54 -2.61
N PRO A 25 -3.12 -4.39 -1.91
CA PRO A 25 -3.36 -5.83 -1.97
C PRO A 25 -4.74 -6.21 -1.42
N ALA A 26 -5.25 -5.53 -0.37
CA ALA A 26 -6.60 -5.76 0.13
C ALA A 26 -7.68 -5.43 -0.93
N GLY A 27 -7.60 -4.26 -1.57
CA GLY A 27 -8.52 -3.88 -2.65
C GLY A 27 -8.46 -4.84 -3.84
N LEU A 28 -7.27 -5.31 -4.19
CA LEU A 28 -7.08 -6.32 -5.25
C LEU A 28 -7.77 -7.65 -4.89
N PHE A 29 -7.55 -8.19 -3.69
CA PHE A 29 -8.16 -9.45 -3.26
C PHE A 29 -9.68 -9.35 -3.16
N VAL A 30 -10.20 -8.22 -2.68
CA VAL A 30 -11.65 -7.96 -2.61
C VAL A 30 -12.26 -7.85 -4.02
N GLY A 31 -11.62 -7.09 -4.92
CA GLY A 31 -12.03 -6.98 -6.31
C GLY A 31 -11.98 -8.30 -7.06
N MET A 32 -10.95 -9.11 -6.81
CA MET A 32 -10.83 -10.46 -7.36
C MET A 32 -11.95 -11.37 -6.85
N GLY A 33 -12.21 -11.38 -5.53
CA GLY A 33 -13.27 -12.19 -4.93
C GLY A 33 -14.67 -11.84 -5.46
N LEU A 34 -14.98 -10.54 -5.56
CA LEU A 34 -16.23 -10.06 -6.18
C LEU A 34 -16.29 -10.39 -7.68
N GLY A 35 -15.17 -10.27 -8.38
CA GLY A 35 -15.08 -10.60 -9.80
C GLY A 35 -15.31 -12.07 -10.12
N PHE A 36 -14.86 -12.97 -9.24
CA PHE A 36 -15.17 -14.40 -9.33
C PHE A 36 -16.66 -14.69 -9.06
N ALA A 37 -17.29 -13.97 -8.13
CA ALA A 37 -18.70 -14.16 -7.81
C ALA A 37 -19.67 -13.61 -8.88
N LEU A 38 -19.24 -12.59 -9.64
CA LEU A 38 -20.07 -11.86 -10.59
C LEU A 38 -19.68 -12.11 -12.05
N GLU A 39 -18.87 -13.14 -12.31
CA GLU A 39 -18.37 -13.59 -13.62
C GLU A 39 -17.68 -12.53 -14.49
N ASN A 40 -17.36 -11.36 -13.91
CA ASN A 40 -16.69 -10.25 -14.59
C ASN A 40 -15.42 -9.86 -13.86
N LEU A 41 -14.44 -10.77 -13.90
CA LEU A 41 -13.20 -10.65 -13.14
C LEU A 41 -12.47 -9.33 -13.40
N VAL A 42 -12.35 -8.94 -14.68
CA VAL A 42 -11.57 -7.77 -15.08
C VAL A 42 -12.20 -6.49 -14.54
N ALA A 43 -13.52 -6.31 -14.68
CA ALA A 43 -14.21 -5.11 -14.21
C ALA A 43 -14.07 -4.93 -12.69
N TRP A 44 -14.29 -6.01 -11.93
CA TRP A 44 -14.20 -5.97 -10.47
C TRP A 44 -12.76 -5.85 -9.95
N LEU A 45 -11.77 -6.37 -10.68
CA LEU A 45 -10.36 -6.18 -10.35
C LEU A 45 -9.95 -4.71 -10.51
N PHE A 46 -10.34 -4.06 -11.60
CA PHE A 46 -10.10 -2.62 -11.80
C PHE A 46 -10.84 -1.76 -10.77
N MET A 47 -12.08 -2.12 -10.42
CA MET A 47 -12.84 -1.48 -9.35
C MET A 47 -12.14 -1.63 -7.99
N GLY A 48 -11.71 -2.85 -7.62
CA GLY A 48 -11.04 -3.12 -6.35
C GLY A 48 -9.69 -2.42 -6.24
N LEU A 49 -8.90 -2.42 -7.32
CA LEU A 49 -7.63 -1.70 -7.40
C LEU A 49 -7.86 -0.18 -7.32
N GLY A 50 -8.80 0.36 -8.11
CA GLY A 50 -9.15 1.78 -8.11
C GLY A 50 -9.63 2.25 -6.73
N ALA A 51 -10.50 1.48 -6.07
CA ALA A 51 -10.96 1.75 -4.71
C ALA A 51 -9.81 1.67 -3.69
N GLY A 52 -8.91 0.70 -3.81
CA GLY A 52 -7.74 0.57 -2.95
C GLY A 52 -6.78 1.76 -3.07
N PHE A 53 -6.51 2.22 -4.30
CA PHE A 53 -5.72 3.44 -4.54
C PHE A 53 -6.41 4.69 -3.99
N LEU A 54 -7.72 4.82 -4.20
CA LEU A 54 -8.50 5.95 -3.71
C LEU A 54 -8.50 6.00 -2.18
N ALA A 55 -8.73 4.87 -1.52
CA ALA A 55 -8.69 4.75 -0.06
C ALA A 55 -7.30 5.11 0.49
N MET A 56 -6.22 4.64 -0.15
CA MET A 56 -4.86 5.00 0.24
C MET A 56 -4.57 6.49 0.04
N ALA A 57 -5.02 7.07 -1.07
CA ALA A 57 -4.87 8.49 -1.36
C ALA A 57 -5.62 9.35 -0.32
N VAL A 58 -6.86 8.99 0.02
CA VAL A 58 -7.66 9.68 1.05
C VAL A 58 -7.04 9.51 2.44
N TYR A 59 -6.60 8.30 2.80
CA TYR A 59 -5.94 8.03 4.08
C TYR A 59 -4.66 8.87 4.21
N LYS A 60 -3.82 8.88 3.17
CA LYS A 60 -2.59 9.67 3.13
C LYS A 60 -2.86 11.17 3.13
N ALA A 61 -3.87 11.64 2.40
CA ALA A 61 -4.27 13.05 2.41
C ALA A 61 -4.75 13.50 3.80
N ARG A 62 -5.47 12.63 4.52
CA ARG A 62 -5.88 12.86 5.91
C ARG A 62 -4.70 12.82 6.88
N ASP A 63 -3.75 11.90 6.68
CA ASP A 63 -2.54 11.78 7.50
C ASP A 63 -1.62 13.01 7.34
N ILE A 64 -1.45 13.51 6.11
CA ILE A 64 -0.73 14.75 5.82
C ILE A 64 -1.33 15.92 6.61
N LYS A 65 -2.67 16.01 6.68
CA LYS A 65 -3.36 17.05 7.46
C LYS A 65 -3.15 16.87 8.98
N LYS A 66 -3.03 15.63 9.46
CA LYS A 66 -2.81 15.31 10.88
C LYS A 66 -1.39 15.66 11.35
N LYS A 67 -0.38 15.46 10.50
CA LYS A 67 1.03 15.82 10.79
C LYS A 67 1.28 17.33 10.89
N GLY A 68 0.41 18.17 10.33
CA GLY A 68 0.50 19.64 10.42
C GLY A 68 -0.06 20.26 11.70
N SER A 69 -0.72 19.49 12.58
CA SER A 69 -1.42 20.02 13.78
C SER A 69 -0.92 19.48 15.13
N SER A 70 0.15 18.68 15.16
CA SER A 70 0.80 18.22 16.41
C SER A 70 2.18 18.86 16.63
N LYS A 71 2.42 20.01 15.98
CA LYS A 71 3.63 20.81 16.14
C LYS A 71 3.31 22.30 16.26
N LYS A 72 2.21 22.62 16.95
CA LYS A 72 1.97 23.92 17.55
C LYS A 72 1.96 23.74 19.06
#